data_AF-A0A7S9LFK3-F1
#
_entry.id   AF-A0A7S9LFK3-F1
#
_cell.length_a   1.000
_cell.length_b   1.000
_cell.length_c   1.000
_cell.angle_alpha   90.00
_cell.angle_beta   90.00
_cell.angle_gamma   90.00
#
_symmetry.space_group_name_H-M   'P 1'
#
loop_
_entity.id
_entity.type
_entity.pdbx_description
1 polymer ?
#
loop_
_entity_poly.entity_id
_entity_poly.type
_entity_poly.pdbx_seq_one_letter_code
_entity_poly.pdbx_strand_id
1 'polypeptide(L)'
;MLAAILAVVLAAGVPAAHAASTPPRLTTPVPGAPGTPTPTPYPQITPSSPPKATGTSQGAPLLPPMPVPGPPKDQPLPGLRQDAEKPVRDQE
;
A
#
# COMPACT_ATOMS: atom_id res chain seq x y z
N MET A 1 33.59 -77.66 -14.46
CA MET A 1 34.24 -76.36 -14.19
C MET A 1 33.48 -75.18 -14.80
N LEU A 2 33.12 -75.20 -16.10
CA LEU A 2 32.41 -74.10 -16.76
C LEU A 2 31.13 -73.65 -16.04
N ALA A 3 30.29 -74.60 -15.62
CA ALA A 3 29.04 -74.29 -14.90
C ALA A 3 29.29 -73.58 -13.55
N ALA A 4 30.35 -73.97 -12.83
CA ALA A 4 30.72 -73.34 -11.57
C ALA A 4 31.23 -71.90 -11.80
N ILE A 5 31.99 -71.68 -12.87
CA ILE A 5 32.47 -70.34 -13.26
C ILE A 5 31.27 -69.44 -13.63
N LEU A 6 30.33 -69.96 -14.42
CA LEU A 6 29.11 -69.23 -14.78
C LEU A 6 28.27 -68.86 -13.55
N ALA A 7 28.11 -69.77 -12.60
CA ALA A 7 27.37 -69.51 -11.37
C ALA A 7 28.01 -68.40 -10.53
N VAL A 8 29.34 -68.40 -10.42
CA VAL A 8 30.09 -67.36 -9.68
C VAL A 8 29.96 -66.00 -10.37
N VAL A 9 30.07 -65.95 -11.70
CA VAL A 9 29.91 -64.71 -12.47
C VAL A 9 28.49 -64.15 -12.33
N LEU A 10 27.47 -65.01 -12.39
CA LEU A 10 26.08 -64.59 -12.19
C LEU A 10 25.86 -64.03 -10.78
N ALA A 11 26.33 -64.75 -9.75
CA ALA A 11 26.16 -64.34 -8.35
C ALA A 11 26.90 -63.02 -8.02
N ALA A 12 28.08 -62.80 -8.62
CA ALA A 12 28.85 -61.57 -8.44
C ALA A 12 28.28 -60.35 -9.18
N GLY A 13 27.45 -60.54 -10.20
CA GLY A 13 26.83 -59.46 -10.97
C GLY A 13 25.51 -58.91 -10.40
N VAL A 14 24.78 -59.69 -9.59
CA VAL A 14 23.50 -59.29 -8.95
C VAL A 14 23.59 -58.04 -8.05
N PRO A 15 24.67 -57.80 -7.28
CA PRO A 15 24.74 -56.65 -6.37
C PRO A 15 24.74 -55.29 -7.08
N ALA A 16 25.16 -55.23 -8.35
CA ALA A 16 25.23 -53.97 -9.10
C ALA A 16 23.84 -53.41 -9.47
N ALA A 17 22.81 -54.25 -9.52
CA ALA A 17 21.45 -53.82 -9.89
C ALA A 17 20.68 -53.16 -8.72
N HIS A 18 21.08 -53.41 -7.46
CA HIS A 18 20.38 -52.88 -6.29
C HIS A 18 20.80 -51.44 -5.94
N ALA A 19 21.95 -50.97 -6.44
CA ALA A 19 22.42 -49.60 -6.23
C ALA A 19 21.77 -48.56 -7.16
N ALA A 20 21.02 -49.01 -8.17
CA ALA A 20 20.25 -48.16 -9.07
C ALA A 20 18.79 -47.95 -8.60
N SER A 21 18.49 -48.23 -7.32
CA SER A 21 17.17 -47.93 -6.77
C SER A 21 16.86 -46.45 -6.94
N THR A 22 15.67 -46.14 -7.44
CA THR A 22 15.17 -44.78 -7.62
C THR A 22 15.37 -43.99 -6.31
N PRO A 23 15.99 -42.80 -6.35
CA PRO A 23 16.15 -41.99 -5.15
C PRO A 23 14.77 -41.72 -4.52
N PRO A 24 14.66 -41.67 -3.18
CA PRO A 24 13.40 -41.39 -2.52
C PRO A 24 12.84 -40.06 -3.03
N ARG A 25 11.63 -40.09 -3.58
CA ARG A 25 10.97 -38.90 -4.10
C ARG A 25 10.59 -38.02 -2.92
N LEU A 26 11.21 -36.84 -2.82
CA LEU A 26 10.83 -35.83 -1.83
C LEU A 26 9.34 -35.47 -2.04
N THR A 27 8.50 -35.74 -1.06
CA THR A 27 7.12 -35.25 -1.00
C THR A 27 7.12 -33.92 -0.27
N THR A 28 7.77 -32.90 -0.82
CA THR A 28 7.59 -31.55 -0.31
C THR A 28 6.15 -31.11 -0.65
N PRO A 29 5.34 -30.72 0.34
CA PRO A 29 4.02 -30.18 0.06
C PRO A 29 4.16 -28.95 -0.83
N VAL A 30 3.48 -28.96 -1.97
CA VAL A 30 3.41 -27.79 -2.86
C VAL A 30 2.54 -26.74 -2.17
N PRO A 31 2.95 -25.45 -2.13
CA PRO A 31 2.08 -24.38 -1.64
C PRO A 31 0.73 -24.43 -2.36
N GLY A 32 -0.37 -24.57 -1.60
CA GLY A 32 -1.73 -24.70 -2.15
C GLY A 32 -2.19 -26.13 -2.46
N ALA A 33 -1.43 -27.17 -2.07
CA ALA A 33 -1.92 -28.55 -2.16
C ALA A 33 -3.19 -28.76 -1.31
N PRO A 34 -4.12 -29.65 -1.72
CA PRO A 34 -5.32 -29.96 -0.93
C PRO A 34 -4.96 -30.32 0.52
N GLY A 35 -5.57 -29.64 1.49
CA GLY A 35 -5.26 -29.81 2.91
C GLY A 35 -4.11 -28.95 3.46
N THR A 36 -3.43 -28.15 2.61
CA THR A 36 -2.55 -27.08 3.10
C THR A 36 -3.40 -25.89 3.58
N PRO A 37 -3.19 -25.38 4.81
CA PRO A 37 -3.95 -24.23 5.29
C PRO A 37 -3.64 -23.00 4.43
N THR A 38 -4.68 -22.39 3.87
CA THR A 38 -4.57 -21.09 3.21
C THR A 38 -4.11 -20.05 4.24
N PRO A 39 -3.11 -19.20 3.92
CA PRO A 39 -2.71 -18.12 4.81
C PRO A 39 -3.92 -17.26 5.19
N THR A 40 -4.07 -16.97 6.48
CA THR A 40 -5.11 -16.06 6.96
C THR A 40 -4.92 -14.69 6.30
N PRO A 41 -5.98 -14.06 5.75
CA PRO A 41 -5.87 -12.74 5.16
C PRO A 41 -5.28 -11.72 6.14
N TYR A 42 -4.53 -10.76 5.61
CA TYR A 42 -4.07 -9.61 6.39
C TYR A 42 -5.27 -8.81 6.94
N PRO A 43 -5.09 -8.08 8.05
CA PRO A 43 -6.13 -7.19 8.54
C PRO A 43 -6.51 -6.19 7.44
N GLN A 44 -7.81 -6.08 7.16
CA GLN A 44 -8.32 -5.07 6.24
C GLN A 44 -8.23 -3.70 6.91
N ILE A 45 -7.24 -2.90 6.53
CA ILE A 45 -7.13 -1.52 6.99
C ILE A 45 -8.09 -0.70 6.15
N THR A 46 -9.17 -0.20 6.75
CA THR A 46 -9.98 0.84 6.10
C THR A 46 -9.15 2.13 6.07
N PRO A 47 -8.87 2.71 4.90
CA PRO A 47 -8.18 3.99 4.85
C PRO A 47 -9.02 5.05 5.57
N SER A 48 -8.36 5.96 6.29
CA SER A 48 -9.05 7.06 6.96
C SER A 48 -9.89 7.84 5.96
N SER A 49 -11.17 8.02 6.26
CA SER A 49 -12.04 8.87 5.44
C SER A 49 -11.47 10.28 5.38
N PRO A 50 -11.54 10.97 4.22
CA PRO A 50 -11.21 12.39 4.14
C PRO A 50 -12.03 13.20 5.16
N PRO A 51 -11.46 14.28 5.72
CA PRO A 51 -12.18 15.16 6.63
C PRO A 51 -13.44 15.72 5.97
N LYS A 52 -14.50 15.90 6.76
CA LYS A 52 -15.76 16.44 6.26
C LYS A 52 -15.56 17.90 5.86
N ALA A 53 -16.03 18.28 4.67
CA ALA A 53 -16.02 19.66 4.23
C ALA A 53 -16.73 20.57 5.23
N THR A 54 -16.24 21.80 5.40
CA THR A 54 -16.76 22.75 6.40
C THR A 54 -18.12 23.35 6.03
N GLY A 55 -18.68 22.99 4.87
CA GLY A 55 -19.97 23.47 4.36
C GLY A 55 -21.07 22.41 4.39
N THR A 56 -22.33 22.86 4.40
CA THR A 56 -23.53 22.00 4.33
C THR A 56 -23.80 21.44 2.93
N SER A 57 -23.13 21.99 1.91
CA SER A 57 -23.30 21.62 0.50
C SER A 57 -22.26 20.58 0.06
N GLN A 58 -22.68 19.62 -0.78
CA GLN A 58 -21.77 18.71 -1.44
C GLN A 58 -20.76 19.49 -2.31
N GLY A 59 -19.47 19.19 -2.15
CA GLY A 59 -18.39 19.86 -2.87
C GLY A 59 -17.83 21.11 -2.19
N ALA A 60 -18.27 21.45 -0.97
CA ALA A 60 -17.64 22.51 -0.19
C ALA A 60 -16.14 22.21 0.05
N PRO A 61 -15.27 23.24 0.13
CA PRO A 61 -13.86 23.04 0.40
C PRO A 61 -13.66 22.36 1.75
N LEU A 62 -12.60 21.55 1.84
CA LEU A 62 -12.23 20.84 3.07
C LEU A 62 -11.75 21.78 4.17
N LEU A 63 -11.27 22.96 3.78
CA LEU A 63 -10.69 23.95 4.66
C LEU A 63 -11.56 25.20 4.70
N PRO A 64 -11.70 25.84 5.86
CA PRO A 64 -12.32 27.15 5.95
C PRO A 64 -11.49 28.17 5.15
N PRO A 65 -12.11 29.28 4.70
CA PRO A 65 -11.39 30.35 4.04
C PRO A 65 -10.30 30.93 4.95
N MET A 66 -9.10 31.10 4.40
CA MET A 66 -7.97 31.72 5.09
C MET A 66 -8.08 33.26 4.98
N PRO A 67 -7.78 34.02 6.05
CA PRO A 67 -7.73 35.47 5.96
C PRO A 67 -6.60 35.90 5.02
N VAL A 68 -6.94 36.59 3.94
CA VAL A 68 -5.97 37.22 3.04
C VAL A 68 -5.76 38.67 3.44
N PRO A 69 -4.51 39.20 3.42
CA PRO A 69 -4.29 40.62 3.57
C PRO A 69 -5.07 41.38 2.50
N GLY A 70 -5.73 42.46 2.90
CA GLY A 70 -6.37 43.35 1.93
C GLY A 70 -5.33 43.99 1.00
N PRO A 71 -5.75 44.47 -0.18
CA PRO A 71 -4.88 45.26 -1.03
C PRO A 71 -4.30 46.43 -0.24
N PRO A 72 -3.07 46.89 -0.55
CA PRO A 72 -2.50 48.07 0.08
C PRO A 72 -3.50 49.23 0.02
N LYS A 73 -3.69 49.93 1.14
CA LYS A 73 -4.49 51.16 1.14
C LYS A 73 -3.89 52.10 0.10
N ASP A 74 -4.74 52.66 -0.77
CA ASP A 74 -4.31 53.64 -1.75
C ASP A 74 -3.51 54.73 -1.02
N GLN A 75 -2.22 54.83 -1.35
CA GLN A 75 -1.43 55.97 -0.91
C GLN A 75 -2.17 57.22 -1.39
N PRO A 76 -2.28 58.30 -0.57
CA PRO A 76 -2.87 59.53 -1.07
C PRO A 76 -2.15 59.93 -2.35
N LEU A 77 -2.89 59.95 -3.46
CA LEU A 77 -2.36 60.38 -4.75
C LEU A 77 -1.74 61.76 -4.54
N PRO A 78 -0.44 61.96 -4.84
CA PRO A 78 0.18 63.26 -4.69
C PRO A 78 -0.63 64.32 -5.44
N GLY A 79 -1.24 65.26 -4.70
CA GLY A 79 -2.08 66.33 -5.23
C GLY A 79 -3.60 66.17 -5.06
N LEU A 80 -4.12 65.04 -4.54
CA LEU A 80 -5.55 64.86 -4.25
C LEU A 80 -5.81 65.03 -2.74
N ARG A 81 -6.28 66.21 -2.32
CA ARG A 81 -6.64 66.47 -0.91
C ARG A 81 -7.94 65.73 -0.54
N GLN A 82 -7.92 64.97 0.55
CA GLN A 82 -9.12 64.36 1.13
C GLN A 82 -9.80 65.39 2.06
N ASP A 83 -10.56 66.32 1.48
CA ASP A 83 -11.38 67.25 2.26
C ASP A 83 -12.82 66.72 2.36
N ALA A 84 -13.26 66.38 3.58
CA ALA A 84 -14.53 66.79 4.20
C ALA A 84 -14.82 65.91 5.44
N GLU A 85 -14.60 66.48 6.63
CA GLU A 85 -15.11 65.94 7.89
C GLU A 85 -16.64 66.11 7.91
N LYS A 86 -17.37 65.03 8.16
CA LYS A 86 -18.83 65.03 8.26
C LYS A 86 -19.20 65.70 9.58
N PRO A 87 -20.03 66.77 9.60
CA PRO A 87 -20.31 67.48 10.85
C PRO A 87 -21.11 66.57 11.79
N VAL A 88 -20.61 66.45 13.03
CA VAL A 88 -21.35 65.89 14.16
C VAL A 88 -22.52 66.84 14.45
N ARG A 89 -23.74 66.32 14.39
CA ARG A 89 -24.93 67.03 14.85
C ARG A 89 -25.00 66.90 16.37
N ASP A 90 -24.62 67.94 17.08
CA ASP A 90 -24.94 68.10 18.49
C ASP A 90 -26.46 68.28 18.61
N GLN A 91 -27.11 67.38 19.36
CA GLN A 91 -28.52 67.47 19.74
C GLN A 91 -28.61 68.19 21.08
N GLU A 92 -29.51 69.20 21.13
CA GLU A 92 -29.98 69.94 22.30
C GLU A 92 -30.70 69.04 23.32
#